data_AF-A0A6G1L5K1-F1
#
_entry.id   AF-A0A6G1L5K1-F1
#
_cell.length_a   1.000
_cell.length_b   1.000
_cell.length_c   1.000
_cell.angle_alpha   90.00
_cell.angle_beta   90.00
_cell.angle_gamma   90.00
#
_symmetry.space_group_name_H-M   'P 1'
#
loop_
_entity.id
_entity.type
_entity.pdbx_description
1 polymer ?
#
loop_
_entity_poly.entity_id
_entity_poly.type
_entity_poly.pdbx_seq_one_letter_code
_entity_poly.pdbx_strand_id
1 'polypeptide(L)'
;MHLSTCTQVVLALYTISHLPRTAIAHQDLPLSHLNLRRATTAESYAPSKVPCPSQPLIRAATGLSSQEPAYIFAKKPKADFALRTWLNSMSANFSTNSTLPSLALVGSGGGLRSASQFAGFTQAFDRRDGTTGVSGLYGAFIYQATLSGGAWYLMAQAAHDWASVSYLQRTTGIDYIDIVRGDVMLLIVNEKLCADQRRMKILDVAEKLAAGYPVTAADVYARLVSYMLFNGTDGGVGNTLSGLASLPSFMNHSVPYPIITSIGVAPGSCQFPAPLSSMTYEYTAYEFGSWDSGIEAFVNTTYLGTNIVETRPVGNECTQGFDNLGFVTGSTSNVLLIVCSVSLPTGSTEITTMENTTLVSSLPLLRGDMFSSPLVVNETQLSLNDGGRADNELALYPMLRPERDIDVSPTPNRYSLTATYNMSLASNLTKMPYIPLLSTFATDNMSMQTKFFGCDEPDAITIIWIPLVSWVSPNCCNLSTFDLEHSYKTTDTLIRNGGLMATQGGDAEWPVCLACAIMKKASPENLPGACEECFQRYCYRNGTATST
;
A
#
# COMPACT_ATOMS: atom_id res chain seq x y z
N MET A 1 25.95 -11.04 11.45
CA MET A 1 25.43 -10.05 12.43
C MET A 1 23.94 -9.71 12.23
N HIS A 2 23.36 -9.79 11.02
CA HIS A 2 21.93 -9.46 10.78
C HIS A 2 20.89 -10.51 11.24
N LEU A 3 21.29 -11.75 11.55
CA LEU A 3 20.35 -12.75 12.08
C LEU A 3 19.86 -12.43 13.51
N SER A 4 20.63 -11.69 14.32
CA SER A 4 20.28 -11.53 15.75
C SER A 4 19.11 -10.59 15.98
N THR A 5 18.97 -9.52 15.19
CA THR A 5 17.86 -8.56 15.33
C THR A 5 16.54 -9.18 14.85
N CYS A 6 16.55 -9.89 13.73
CA CYS A 6 15.36 -10.58 13.21
C CYS A 6 14.87 -11.66 14.19
N THR A 7 15.79 -12.46 14.75
CA THR A 7 15.46 -13.49 15.76
C THR A 7 14.88 -12.87 17.03
N GLN A 8 15.40 -11.73 17.50
CA GLN A 8 14.88 -11.05 18.69
C GLN A 8 13.49 -10.43 18.48
N VAL A 9 13.21 -9.85 17.31
CA VAL A 9 11.89 -9.32 16.95
C VAL A 9 10.84 -10.43 16.90
N VAL A 10 11.21 -11.56 16.30
CA VAL A 10 10.37 -12.75 16.18
C VAL A 10 10.08 -13.35 17.55
N LEU A 11 11.09 -13.47 18.41
CA LEU A 11 10.95 -13.95 19.79
C LEU A 11 10.08 -13.02 20.65
N ALA A 12 10.19 -11.71 20.44
CA ALA A 12 9.36 -10.70 21.12
C ALA A 12 7.90 -10.74 20.65
N LEU A 13 7.62 -10.84 19.35
CA LEU A 13 6.26 -10.99 18.84
C LEU A 13 5.63 -12.35 19.20
N TYR A 14 6.47 -13.38 19.32
CA TYR A 14 6.08 -14.70 19.81
C TYR A 14 5.69 -14.69 21.29
N THR A 15 6.54 -14.15 22.16
CA THR A 15 6.24 -13.98 23.60
C THR A 15 4.97 -13.15 23.83
N ILE A 16 4.72 -12.15 22.97
CA ILE A 16 3.49 -11.35 22.98
C ILE A 16 2.25 -12.19 22.61
N SER A 17 2.34 -13.04 21.58
CA SER A 17 1.20 -13.82 21.08
C SER A 17 0.88 -15.08 21.90
N HIS A 18 1.79 -15.51 22.78
CA HIS A 18 1.67 -16.76 23.59
C HIS A 18 1.52 -16.51 25.08
N LEU A 19 1.19 -15.29 25.50
CA LEU A 19 0.71 -15.05 26.85
C LEU A 19 -0.48 -15.98 27.13
N PRO A 20 -0.41 -16.86 28.16
CA PRO A 20 -1.44 -17.87 28.39
C PRO A 20 -2.83 -17.23 28.48
N ARG A 21 -3.85 -17.82 27.84
CA ARG A 21 -5.26 -17.40 27.98
C ARG A 21 -5.68 -17.26 29.45
N THR A 22 -5.08 -18.04 30.34
CA THR A 22 -5.28 -18.00 31.79
C THR A 22 -4.43 -16.97 32.52
N ALA A 23 -3.28 -16.55 31.97
CA ALA A 23 -2.50 -15.44 32.53
C ALA A 23 -3.16 -14.08 32.29
N ILE A 24 -3.97 -13.96 31.22
CA ILE A 24 -4.82 -12.80 30.93
C ILE A 24 -6.04 -12.75 31.88
N ALA A 25 -6.48 -13.91 32.41
CA ALA A 25 -7.63 -14.02 33.30
C ALA A 25 -7.29 -14.14 34.81
N HIS A 26 -6.06 -14.50 35.18
CA HIS A 26 -5.67 -14.80 36.57
C HIS A 26 -4.42 -14.09 37.10
N GLN A 27 -3.90 -13.06 36.42
CA GLN A 27 -3.35 -11.98 37.23
C GLN A 27 -4.56 -11.24 37.78
N ASP A 28 -4.71 -11.21 39.12
CA ASP A 28 -5.56 -10.27 39.84
C ASP A 28 -5.10 -8.84 39.48
N LEU A 29 -5.39 -8.42 38.24
CA LEU A 29 -5.48 -7.04 37.84
C LEU A 29 -6.83 -6.62 38.40
N PRO A 30 -6.88 -5.91 39.53
CA PRO A 30 -8.15 -5.45 40.02
C PRO A 30 -8.77 -4.64 38.87
N LEU A 31 -10.01 -4.96 38.53
CA LEU A 31 -10.84 -4.24 37.54
C LEU A 31 -10.84 -2.71 37.80
N SER A 32 -10.36 -2.26 38.95
CA SER A 32 -10.04 -0.87 39.25
C SER A 32 -8.96 -0.25 38.32
N HIS A 33 -7.98 -1.01 37.81
CA HIS A 33 -6.97 -0.49 36.87
C HIS A 33 -7.49 -0.38 35.42
N LEU A 34 -8.44 -1.23 35.00
CA LEU A 34 -9.22 -1.04 33.77
C LEU A 34 -10.09 0.23 33.88
N ASN A 35 -10.63 0.51 35.07
CA ASN A 35 -11.36 1.75 35.35
C ASN A 35 -10.48 3.00 35.44
N LEU A 36 -9.16 2.88 35.67
CA LEU A 36 -8.24 4.03 35.72
C LEU A 36 -7.92 4.61 34.33
N ARG A 37 -8.25 3.92 33.23
CA ARG A 37 -8.22 4.47 31.85
C ARG A 37 -9.55 5.00 31.35
N ARG A 38 -10.61 4.95 32.15
CA ARG A 38 -11.82 5.74 31.89
C ARG A 38 -11.58 7.26 32.05
N ALA A 39 -10.33 7.70 32.11
CA ALA A 39 -9.95 9.06 31.79
C ALA A 39 -9.96 9.26 30.26
N THR A 40 -11.17 9.56 29.75
CA THR A 40 -11.40 10.59 28.72
C THR A 40 -10.90 10.39 27.29
N THR A 41 -10.80 9.18 26.75
CA THR A 41 -10.78 9.01 25.27
C THR A 41 -11.86 8.03 24.83
N ALA A 42 -12.70 8.45 23.88
CA ALA A 42 -13.84 7.69 23.36
C ALA A 42 -13.44 6.60 22.33
N GLU A 43 -12.15 6.45 22.04
CA GLU A 43 -11.61 5.64 20.95
C GLU A 43 -10.89 4.39 21.49
N SER A 44 -11.16 3.21 20.91
CA SER A 44 -10.58 1.91 21.26
C SER A 44 -10.19 1.15 19.99
N TYR A 45 -9.18 0.29 20.08
CA TYR A 45 -8.79 -0.62 18.99
C TYR A 45 -9.82 -1.73 18.76
N ALA A 46 -10.59 -2.09 19.81
CA ALA A 46 -11.62 -3.11 19.70
C ALA A 46 -12.76 -2.61 18.81
N PRO A 47 -13.11 -3.34 17.73
CA PRO A 47 -14.28 -3.00 16.94
C PRO A 47 -15.56 -3.09 17.79
N SER A 48 -16.56 -2.31 17.44
CA SER A 48 -17.83 -2.24 18.18
C SER A 48 -19.01 -2.75 17.33
N LYS A 49 -20.08 -3.18 18.00
CA LYS A 49 -21.34 -3.55 17.35
C LYS A 49 -22.23 -2.33 17.20
N VAL A 50 -22.79 -2.14 16.02
CA VAL A 50 -23.69 -1.04 15.66
C VAL A 50 -24.89 -1.57 14.87
N PRO A 51 -26.03 -0.85 14.82
CA PRO A 51 -27.11 -1.19 13.90
C PRO A 51 -26.64 -1.16 12.44
N CYS A 52 -27.03 -2.17 11.67
CA CYS A 52 -26.69 -2.21 10.24
C CYS A 52 -27.46 -1.17 9.42
N PRO A 53 -26.87 -0.67 8.32
CA PRO A 53 -27.59 0.15 7.36
C PRO A 53 -28.66 -0.68 6.62
N SER A 54 -29.63 0.00 6.03
CA SER A 54 -30.66 -0.65 5.20
C SER A 54 -30.14 -1.15 3.86
N GLN A 55 -28.99 -0.63 3.40
CA GLN A 55 -28.36 -1.00 2.14
C GLN A 55 -27.56 -2.31 2.28
N PRO A 56 -27.46 -3.13 1.22
CA PRO A 56 -26.58 -4.29 1.21
C PRO A 56 -25.13 -3.92 1.52
N LEU A 57 -24.47 -4.73 2.33
CA LEU A 57 -23.07 -4.52 2.73
C LEU A 57 -22.09 -5.08 1.71
N ILE A 58 -22.53 -6.07 0.93
CA ILE A 58 -21.74 -6.76 -0.10
C ILE A 58 -22.36 -6.48 -1.46
N ARG A 59 -21.51 -6.23 -2.46
CA ARG A 59 -21.87 -6.18 -3.87
C ARG A 59 -21.01 -7.13 -4.70
N ALA A 60 -21.51 -7.50 -5.87
CA ALA A 60 -20.71 -8.18 -6.88
C ALA A 60 -19.68 -7.23 -7.52
N ALA A 61 -18.54 -7.79 -7.91
CA ALA A 61 -17.46 -7.10 -8.63
C ALA A 61 -17.73 -7.01 -10.15
N THR A 62 -18.97 -6.70 -10.54
CA THR A 62 -19.37 -6.52 -11.95
C THR A 62 -19.19 -5.08 -12.46
N GLY A 63 -18.54 -4.24 -11.66
CA GLY A 63 -18.39 -2.80 -11.87
C GLY A 63 -17.81 -2.12 -10.62
N LEU A 64 -17.55 -0.81 -10.70
CA LEU A 64 -17.22 0.01 -9.53
C LEU A 64 -18.48 0.27 -8.68
N SER A 65 -18.34 0.45 -7.36
CA SER A 65 -19.45 0.96 -6.53
C SER A 65 -19.82 2.38 -6.93
N SER A 66 -21.02 2.84 -6.61
CA SER A 66 -21.44 4.22 -6.95
C SER A 66 -20.55 5.32 -6.36
N GLN A 67 -19.84 5.04 -5.27
CA GLN A 67 -19.04 6.03 -4.53
C GLN A 67 -17.72 6.36 -5.25
N GLU A 68 -17.07 5.37 -5.89
CA GLU A 68 -15.81 5.58 -6.60
C GLU A 68 -15.98 6.43 -7.88
N PRO A 69 -16.88 6.13 -8.82
CA PRO A 69 -17.18 6.98 -9.97
C PRO A 69 -17.71 8.37 -9.58
N ALA A 70 -18.46 8.50 -8.47
CA ALA A 70 -18.87 9.80 -7.98
C ALA A 70 -17.66 10.66 -7.56
N TYR A 71 -16.70 10.07 -6.85
CA TYR A 71 -15.44 10.73 -6.52
C TYR A 71 -14.64 11.08 -7.78
N ILE A 72 -14.48 10.12 -8.72
CA ILE A 72 -13.73 10.34 -9.97
C ILE A 72 -14.38 11.45 -10.81
N PHE A 73 -15.70 11.47 -10.91
CA PHE A 73 -16.44 12.51 -11.65
C PHE A 73 -16.14 13.92 -11.12
N ALA A 74 -16.02 14.08 -9.79
CA ALA A 74 -15.65 15.35 -9.18
C ALA A 74 -14.14 15.65 -9.23
N LYS A 75 -13.29 14.62 -9.21
CA LYS A 75 -11.82 14.73 -9.28
C LYS A 75 -11.32 15.04 -10.69
N LYS A 76 -11.88 14.41 -11.73
CA LYS A 76 -11.37 14.48 -13.12
C LYS A 76 -11.24 15.91 -13.64
N PRO A 77 -12.19 16.85 -13.45
CA PRO A 77 -12.00 18.24 -13.87
C PRO A 77 -10.82 18.94 -13.20
N LYS A 78 -10.54 18.62 -11.92
CA LYS A 78 -9.39 19.18 -11.19
C LYS A 78 -8.07 18.57 -11.66
N ALA A 79 -8.08 17.27 -11.93
CA ALA A 79 -6.94 16.55 -12.50
C ALA A 79 -6.60 17.08 -13.91
N ASP A 80 -7.61 17.28 -14.75
CA ASP A 80 -7.44 17.81 -16.11
C ASP A 80 -6.93 19.24 -16.10
N PHE A 81 -7.42 20.07 -15.17
CA PHE A 81 -6.87 21.41 -14.98
C PHE A 81 -5.39 21.39 -14.58
N ALA A 82 -5.02 20.53 -13.63
CA ALA A 82 -3.63 20.36 -13.21
C ALA A 82 -2.74 19.87 -14.36
N LEU A 83 -3.21 18.85 -15.10
CA LEU A 83 -2.48 18.26 -16.22
C LEU A 83 -2.31 19.26 -17.37
N ARG A 84 -3.39 19.96 -17.76
CA ARG A 84 -3.34 21.03 -18.77
C ARG A 84 -2.33 22.11 -18.40
N THR A 85 -2.37 22.58 -17.15
CA THR A 85 -1.46 23.61 -16.65
C THR A 85 -0.01 23.15 -16.75
N TRP A 86 0.26 21.91 -16.36
CA TRP A 86 1.60 21.32 -16.42
C TRP A 86 2.08 21.12 -17.87
N LEU A 87 1.25 20.51 -18.74
CA LEU A 87 1.58 20.29 -20.16
C LEU A 87 1.90 21.61 -20.89
N ASN A 88 1.10 22.65 -20.67
CA ASN A 88 1.34 23.97 -21.27
C ASN A 88 2.68 24.59 -20.82
N SER A 89 3.17 24.25 -19.62
CA SER A 89 4.48 24.70 -19.16
C SER A 89 5.65 23.91 -19.77
N MET A 90 5.40 22.72 -20.32
CA MET A 90 6.40 21.92 -21.04
C MET A 90 6.52 22.34 -22.51
N SER A 91 5.37 22.55 -23.17
CA SER A 91 5.31 23.04 -24.55
C SER A 91 3.91 23.55 -24.89
N ALA A 92 3.81 24.67 -25.61
CA ALA A 92 2.55 25.16 -26.15
C ALA A 92 1.95 24.26 -27.25
N ASN A 93 2.73 23.32 -27.78
CA ASN A 93 2.31 22.43 -28.86
C ASN A 93 1.58 21.16 -28.37
N PHE A 94 1.52 20.91 -27.07
CA PHE A 94 0.67 19.83 -26.56
C PHE A 94 -0.81 20.22 -26.71
N SER A 95 -1.58 19.38 -27.41
CA SER A 95 -3.02 19.57 -27.49
C SER A 95 -3.67 19.30 -26.13
N THR A 96 -4.17 20.36 -25.49
CA THR A 96 -4.84 20.26 -24.18
C THR A 96 -6.34 20.59 -24.23
N ASN A 97 -6.87 20.85 -25.42
CA ASN A 97 -8.29 21.18 -25.65
C ASN A 97 -9.18 19.94 -25.84
N SER A 98 -8.59 18.78 -26.11
CA SER A 98 -9.28 17.49 -26.13
C SER A 98 -9.42 16.90 -24.72
N THR A 99 -10.13 15.76 -24.63
CA THR A 99 -10.13 14.93 -23.43
C THR A 99 -8.70 14.55 -23.07
N LEU A 100 -8.29 14.86 -21.84
CA LEU A 100 -6.97 14.53 -21.32
C LEU A 100 -6.94 13.11 -20.72
N PRO A 101 -5.80 12.42 -20.80
CA PRO A 101 -5.65 11.06 -20.29
C PRO A 101 -5.81 10.98 -18.77
N SER A 102 -6.40 9.90 -18.29
CA SER A 102 -6.49 9.54 -16.88
C SER A 102 -5.16 8.95 -16.39
N LEU A 103 -4.57 9.59 -15.39
CA LEU A 103 -3.28 9.18 -14.82
C LEU A 103 -3.48 8.46 -13.48
N ALA A 104 -2.69 7.41 -13.24
CA ALA A 104 -2.59 6.79 -11.94
C ALA A 104 -1.13 6.71 -11.47
N LEU A 105 -0.87 6.99 -10.20
CA LEU A 105 0.45 6.83 -9.61
C LEU A 105 0.52 5.49 -8.87
N VAL A 106 1.43 4.60 -9.26
CA VAL A 106 1.61 3.31 -8.59
C VAL A 106 2.92 3.27 -7.81
N GLY A 107 2.85 2.93 -6.52
CA GLY A 107 4.02 2.75 -5.67
C GLY A 107 4.27 1.27 -5.35
N SER A 108 5.53 0.92 -5.08
CA SER A 108 5.94 -0.45 -4.77
C SER A 108 6.10 -0.74 -3.27
N GLY A 109 6.19 -2.01 -2.94
CA GLY A 109 6.62 -2.48 -1.62
C GLY A 109 8.11 -2.27 -1.34
N GLY A 110 8.55 -2.66 -0.13
CA GLY A 110 9.95 -2.57 0.29
C GLY A 110 10.21 -1.79 1.59
N GLY A 111 9.30 -1.84 2.56
CA GLY A 111 9.48 -1.26 3.90
C GLY A 111 9.82 0.23 3.90
N LEU A 112 10.61 0.67 4.90
CA LEU A 112 11.01 2.07 5.07
C LEU A 112 11.77 2.63 3.86
N ARG A 113 12.54 1.78 3.17
CA ARG A 113 13.27 2.14 1.94
C ARG A 113 12.30 2.60 0.85
N SER A 114 11.24 1.82 0.62
CA SER A 114 10.23 2.18 -0.38
C SER A 114 9.43 3.39 0.07
N ALA A 115 8.96 3.40 1.33
CA ALA A 115 8.18 4.51 1.87
C ALA A 115 8.89 5.87 1.69
N SER A 116 10.17 5.93 2.07
CA SER A 116 10.96 7.16 2.02
C SER A 116 11.25 7.62 0.58
N GLN A 117 11.61 6.69 -0.30
CA GLN A 117 11.85 7.04 -1.72
C GLN A 117 10.55 7.45 -2.42
N PHE A 118 9.44 6.78 -2.14
CA PHE A 118 8.15 7.13 -2.73
C PHE A 118 7.61 8.47 -2.19
N ALA A 119 7.93 8.82 -0.94
CA ALA A 119 7.73 10.17 -0.42
C ALA A 119 8.50 11.20 -1.25
N GLY A 120 9.80 11.01 -1.45
CA GLY A 120 10.61 11.87 -2.31
C GLY A 120 10.11 11.99 -3.74
N PHE A 121 9.66 10.87 -4.31
CA PHE A 121 9.10 10.82 -5.65
C PHE A 121 7.82 11.68 -5.75
N THR A 122 6.92 11.52 -4.77
CA THR A 122 5.67 12.30 -4.68
C THR A 122 5.95 13.77 -4.39
N GLN A 123 6.94 14.08 -3.55
CA GLN A 123 7.42 15.45 -3.28
C GLN A 123 7.82 16.17 -4.56
N ALA A 124 8.56 15.50 -5.46
CA ALA A 124 8.97 16.11 -6.72
C ALA A 124 7.79 16.41 -7.65
N PHE A 125 6.73 15.59 -7.63
CA PHE A 125 5.53 15.78 -8.44
C PHE A 125 4.52 16.77 -7.82
N ASP A 126 4.56 16.99 -6.51
CA ASP A 126 3.64 17.88 -5.81
C ASP A 126 4.05 19.35 -5.95
N ARG A 127 3.18 20.19 -6.54
CA ARG A 127 3.44 21.63 -6.68
C ARG A 127 3.60 22.38 -5.35
N ARG A 128 3.11 21.80 -4.25
CA ARG A 128 3.21 22.40 -2.90
C ARG A 128 4.62 22.25 -2.32
N ASP A 129 5.43 21.36 -2.90
CA ASP A 129 6.68 20.88 -2.30
C ASP A 129 7.86 20.83 -3.29
N GLY A 130 7.60 20.52 -4.55
CA GLY A 130 8.58 20.45 -5.64
C GLY A 130 8.71 21.75 -6.44
N THR A 131 9.91 21.97 -6.99
CA THR A 131 10.25 23.14 -7.84
C THR A 131 10.86 22.75 -9.19
N THR A 132 10.88 21.46 -9.51
CA THR A 132 11.44 20.90 -10.75
C THR A 132 10.41 20.87 -11.88
N GLY A 133 10.82 20.56 -13.11
CA GLY A 133 9.93 20.50 -14.27
C GLY A 133 8.80 19.46 -14.17
N VAL A 134 8.86 18.50 -13.25
CA VAL A 134 7.77 17.52 -13.03
C VAL A 134 6.76 17.97 -11.95
N SER A 135 7.02 19.10 -11.29
CA SER A 135 6.17 19.61 -10.20
C SER A 135 4.84 20.10 -10.75
N GLY A 136 3.74 19.63 -10.15
CA GLY A 136 2.37 19.88 -10.61
C GLY A 136 1.63 18.61 -11.04
N LEU A 137 2.34 17.55 -11.40
CA LEU A 137 1.76 16.28 -11.81
C LEU A 137 0.97 15.58 -10.70
N TYR A 138 1.31 15.77 -9.42
CA TYR A 138 0.59 15.07 -8.35
C TYR A 138 -0.92 15.37 -8.34
N GLY A 139 -1.29 16.62 -8.67
CA GLY A 139 -2.69 17.03 -8.78
C GLY A 139 -3.45 16.39 -9.95
N ALA A 140 -2.73 15.90 -10.96
CA ALA A 140 -3.27 15.29 -12.17
C ALA A 140 -3.58 13.80 -12.03
N PHE A 141 -3.11 13.12 -10.98
CA PHE A 141 -3.47 11.72 -10.76
C PHE A 141 -4.91 11.57 -10.28
N ILE A 142 -5.63 10.64 -10.91
CA ILE A 142 -6.97 10.21 -10.51
C ILE A 142 -6.86 9.20 -9.36
N TYR A 143 -5.91 8.27 -9.46
CA TYR A 143 -5.67 7.21 -8.48
C TYR A 143 -4.24 7.22 -7.98
N GLN A 144 -4.05 6.78 -6.74
CA GLN A 144 -2.75 6.42 -6.21
C GLN A 144 -2.85 5.06 -5.53
N ALA A 145 -2.16 4.06 -6.10
CA ALA A 145 -2.24 2.68 -5.65
C ALA A 145 -0.89 2.20 -5.10
N THR A 146 -0.86 1.62 -3.91
CA THR A 146 0.39 1.15 -3.28
C THR A 146 0.21 -0.15 -2.49
N LEU A 147 1.32 -0.76 -2.08
CA LEU A 147 1.33 -1.88 -1.14
C LEU A 147 2.58 -1.84 -0.25
N SER A 148 2.57 -2.58 0.86
CA SER A 148 3.70 -2.71 1.78
C SER A 148 4.30 -1.34 2.17
N GLY A 149 5.61 -1.14 2.04
CA GLY A 149 6.25 0.15 2.32
C GLY A 149 5.65 1.36 1.57
N GLY A 150 5.13 1.17 0.36
CA GLY A 150 4.41 2.24 -0.36
C GLY A 150 3.06 2.57 0.29
N ALA A 151 2.38 1.59 0.90
CA ALA A 151 1.15 1.80 1.67
C ALA A 151 1.44 2.55 2.97
N TRP A 152 2.60 2.33 3.60
CA TRP A 152 3.01 3.11 4.77
C TRP A 152 3.07 4.60 4.45
N TYR A 153 3.72 4.98 3.35
CA TYR A 153 3.75 6.37 2.90
C TYR A 153 2.36 6.91 2.59
N LEU A 154 1.60 6.21 1.74
CA LEU A 154 0.29 6.70 1.29
C LEU A 154 -0.67 6.89 2.46
N MET A 155 -0.72 5.94 3.39
CA MET A 155 -1.61 6.02 4.55
C MET A 155 -1.12 7.06 5.56
N ALA A 156 0.19 7.21 5.78
CA ALA A 156 0.73 8.28 6.62
C ALA A 156 0.40 9.66 6.03
N GLN A 157 0.57 9.83 4.72
CA GLN A 157 0.18 11.05 4.04
C GLN A 157 -1.33 11.30 4.18
N ALA A 158 -2.17 10.30 3.93
CA ALA A 158 -3.62 10.43 4.00
C ALA A 158 -4.12 10.76 5.41
N ALA A 159 -3.58 10.10 6.45
CA ALA A 159 -3.91 10.38 7.86
C ALA A 159 -3.62 11.83 8.28
N HIS A 160 -2.70 12.49 7.57
CA HIS A 160 -2.34 13.89 7.74
C HIS A 160 -3.01 14.81 6.70
N ASP A 161 -4.22 14.46 6.26
CA ASP A 161 -5.01 15.20 5.25
C ASP A 161 -4.19 15.54 3.99
N TRP A 162 -3.39 14.58 3.54
CA TRP A 162 -2.47 14.70 2.41
C TRP A 162 -1.51 15.89 2.49
N ALA A 163 -0.93 16.11 3.66
CA ALA A 163 0.13 17.09 3.84
C ALA A 163 1.31 16.86 2.87
N SER A 164 2.06 17.94 2.58
CA SER A 164 3.27 17.85 1.75
C SER A 164 4.38 17.11 2.50
N VAL A 165 5.31 16.50 1.77
CA VAL A 165 6.40 15.74 2.38
C VAL A 165 7.30 16.63 3.23
N SER A 166 7.60 17.85 2.79
CA SER A 166 8.39 18.79 3.59
C SER A 166 7.62 19.27 4.83
N TYR A 167 6.29 19.36 4.78
CA TYR A 167 5.50 19.63 5.99
C TYR A 167 5.64 18.47 6.98
N LEU A 168 5.50 17.24 6.50
CA LEU A 168 5.65 16.02 7.29
C LEU A 168 7.08 15.90 7.88
N GLN A 169 8.12 16.29 7.14
CA GLN A 169 9.50 16.32 7.65
C GLN A 169 9.75 17.40 8.71
N ARG A 170 9.07 18.56 8.64
CA ARG A 170 9.32 19.71 9.53
C ARG A 170 8.49 19.73 10.81
N THR A 171 7.34 19.06 10.83
CA THR A 171 6.41 19.14 11.95
C THR A 171 6.96 18.34 13.15
N THR A 172 7.25 19.03 14.25
CA THR A 172 7.78 18.45 15.49
C THR A 172 6.65 18.10 16.47
N GLY A 173 6.58 16.83 16.84
CA GLY A 173 5.46 16.16 17.53
C GLY A 173 5.56 14.67 17.18
N ILE A 174 4.75 13.76 17.74
CA ILE A 174 4.86 12.29 17.58
C ILE A 174 4.46 11.80 16.14
N ASP A 175 4.65 12.62 15.10
CA ASP A 175 3.63 12.72 14.04
C ASP A 175 4.13 12.58 12.60
N TYR A 176 5.34 12.06 12.39
CA TYR A 176 5.93 11.59 11.12
C TYR A 176 7.43 11.32 11.35
N ILE A 177 7.95 12.01 12.38
CA ILE A 177 9.27 11.83 12.96
C ILE A 177 9.56 10.37 13.29
N ASP A 178 8.59 9.46 13.47
CA ASP A 178 8.87 8.05 13.82
C ASP A 178 9.17 7.12 12.61
N ILE A 179 8.65 7.41 11.41
CA ILE A 179 9.20 6.88 10.14
C ILE A 179 10.64 7.38 9.94
N VAL A 180 10.87 8.64 10.35
CA VAL A 180 12.15 9.35 10.19
C VAL A 180 13.15 8.96 11.29
N ARG A 181 12.71 8.54 12.47
CA ARG A 181 13.52 8.08 13.63
C ARG A 181 14.03 6.66 13.46
N GLY A 182 13.31 5.82 12.73
CA GLY A 182 13.63 4.40 12.63
C GLY A 182 13.34 3.59 13.89
N ASP A 183 12.70 4.14 14.92
CA ASP A 183 12.56 3.44 16.20
C ASP A 183 11.47 2.34 16.22
N VAL A 184 11.00 1.89 15.06
CA VAL A 184 9.89 0.92 14.88
C VAL A 184 10.15 -0.37 15.66
N MET A 185 11.43 -0.74 15.84
CA MET A 185 11.84 -1.92 16.58
C MET A 185 12.50 -1.66 17.93
N LEU A 186 12.94 -0.44 18.24
CA LEU A 186 13.43 -0.13 19.59
C LEU A 186 12.34 -0.35 20.66
N LEU A 187 11.06 -0.29 20.27
CA LEU A 187 9.90 -0.65 21.11
C LEU A 187 9.70 -2.17 21.28
N ILE A 188 10.18 -2.99 20.35
CA ILE A 188 10.06 -4.46 20.40
C ILE A 188 11.27 -5.10 21.07
N VAL A 189 12.50 -4.69 20.71
CA VAL A 189 13.74 -5.36 21.12
C VAL A 189 14.47 -4.72 22.29
N ASN A 190 14.11 -3.49 22.70
CA ASN A 190 14.73 -2.89 23.88
C ASN A 190 13.89 -3.15 25.14
N GLU A 191 14.30 -4.13 25.95
CA GLU A 191 13.70 -4.42 27.27
C GLU A 191 13.59 -3.17 28.16
N LYS A 192 14.44 -2.15 27.96
CA LYS A 192 14.46 -0.91 28.75
C LYS A 192 13.52 0.20 28.25
N LEU A 193 13.11 0.21 26.97
CA LEU A 193 12.10 1.18 26.51
C LEU A 193 10.69 0.66 26.80
N CYS A 194 10.25 1.00 28.02
CA CYS A 194 8.90 0.97 28.59
C CYS A 194 8.13 -0.36 28.48
N ALA A 195 8.18 -1.16 29.56
CA ALA A 195 7.23 -2.24 29.82
C ALA A 195 5.76 -1.81 29.63
N ASP A 196 5.44 -0.54 29.90
CA ASP A 196 4.09 0.02 29.77
C ASP A 196 3.61 0.15 28.32
N GLN A 197 4.49 0.54 27.38
CA GLN A 197 4.17 0.70 25.95
C GLN A 197 4.01 -0.65 25.24
N ARG A 198 4.78 -1.67 25.63
CA ARG A 198 4.54 -3.06 25.22
C ARG A 198 3.21 -3.56 25.77
N ARG A 199 2.91 -3.25 27.03
CA ARG A 199 1.66 -3.63 27.70
C ARG A 199 0.43 -2.98 27.04
N MET A 200 0.50 -1.71 26.59
CA MET A 200 -0.56 -1.04 25.80
C MET A 200 -1.00 -1.86 24.60
N LYS A 201 -0.06 -2.28 23.76
CA LYS A 201 -0.33 -2.92 22.46
C LYS A 201 -0.92 -4.32 22.62
N ILE A 202 -0.47 -5.03 23.65
CA ILE A 202 -1.05 -6.33 24.04
C ILE A 202 -2.46 -6.12 24.59
N LEU A 203 -2.70 -5.05 25.36
CA LEU A 203 -4.02 -4.73 25.88
C LEU A 203 -4.99 -4.38 24.75
N ASP A 204 -4.61 -3.59 23.76
CA ASP A 204 -5.45 -3.30 22.57
C ASP A 204 -5.88 -4.59 21.87
N VAL A 205 -4.94 -5.49 21.62
CA VAL A 205 -5.22 -6.78 20.97
C VAL A 205 -6.07 -7.67 21.87
N ALA A 206 -5.84 -7.64 23.19
CA ALA A 206 -6.68 -8.37 24.15
C ALA A 206 -8.11 -7.80 24.21
N GLU A 207 -8.31 -6.49 24.08
CA GLU A 207 -9.62 -5.85 24.00
C GLU A 207 -10.36 -6.27 22.73
N LYS A 208 -9.68 -6.30 21.57
CA LYS A 208 -10.26 -6.82 20.31
C LYS A 208 -10.69 -8.28 20.44
N LEU A 209 -9.87 -9.11 21.09
CA LEU A 209 -10.22 -10.51 21.39
C LEU A 209 -11.41 -10.62 22.35
N ALA A 210 -11.43 -9.80 23.41
CA ALA A 210 -12.53 -9.75 24.37
C ALA A 210 -13.85 -9.28 23.74
N ALA A 211 -13.77 -8.42 22.72
CA ALA A 211 -14.91 -8.00 21.89
C ALA A 211 -15.38 -9.09 20.89
N GLY A 212 -14.73 -10.26 20.87
CA GLY A 212 -15.14 -11.42 20.08
C GLY A 212 -14.59 -11.47 18.65
N TYR A 213 -13.57 -10.66 18.33
CA TYR A 213 -12.94 -10.63 17.01
C TYR A 213 -11.65 -11.46 16.97
N PRO A 214 -11.29 -12.03 15.81
CA PRO A 214 -10.04 -12.76 15.68
C PRO A 214 -8.84 -11.82 15.84
N VAL A 215 -7.80 -12.36 16.46
CA VAL A 215 -6.52 -11.68 16.63
C VAL A 215 -5.37 -12.63 16.30
N THR A 216 -4.29 -12.06 15.81
CA THR A 216 -3.10 -12.74 15.31
C THR A 216 -1.85 -11.97 15.72
N ALA A 217 -0.66 -12.52 15.47
CA ALA A 217 0.58 -11.75 15.64
C ALA A 217 0.61 -10.50 14.72
N ALA A 218 -0.14 -10.54 13.61
CA ALA A 218 -0.25 -9.41 12.69
C ALA A 218 -0.99 -8.21 13.30
N ASP A 219 -1.90 -8.40 14.26
CA ASP A 219 -2.58 -7.30 14.95
C ASP A 219 -1.61 -6.49 15.81
N VAL A 220 -0.70 -7.17 16.50
CA VAL A 220 0.38 -6.54 17.29
C VAL A 220 1.30 -5.75 16.35
N TYR A 221 1.73 -6.38 15.25
CA TYR A 221 2.53 -5.73 14.21
C TYR A 221 1.82 -4.50 13.62
N ALA A 222 0.54 -4.60 13.32
CA ALA A 222 -0.26 -3.48 12.83
C ALA A 222 -0.32 -2.31 13.83
N ARG A 223 -0.44 -2.59 15.13
CA ARG A 223 -0.36 -1.53 16.16
C ARG A 223 1.01 -0.87 16.17
N LEU A 224 2.09 -1.63 16.00
CA LEU A 224 3.44 -1.06 15.90
C LEU A 224 3.59 -0.15 14.67
N VAL A 225 3.06 -0.57 13.53
CA VAL A 225 2.98 0.26 12.32
C VAL A 225 2.14 1.52 12.58
N SER A 226 1.02 1.43 13.30
CA SER A 226 0.17 2.58 13.64
C SER A 226 0.95 3.66 14.39
N TYR A 227 1.69 3.26 15.42
CA TYR A 227 2.54 4.16 16.21
C TYR A 227 3.69 4.78 15.42
N MET A 228 4.16 4.09 14.37
CA MET A 228 5.18 4.64 13.46
C MET A 228 4.59 5.70 12.53
N LEU A 229 3.35 5.53 12.07
CA LEU A 229 2.81 6.25 10.93
C LEU A 229 1.79 7.34 11.25
N PHE A 230 1.02 7.19 12.32
CA PHE A 230 -0.20 7.97 12.51
C PHE A 230 -0.17 8.81 13.79
N ASN A 231 -0.51 10.08 13.62
CA ASN A 231 -0.84 10.97 14.73
C ASN A 231 -2.15 10.53 15.40
N GLY A 232 -2.26 10.86 16.67
CA GLY A 232 -3.47 10.76 17.48
C GLY A 232 -3.15 10.13 18.82
N THR A 233 -4.15 10.15 19.70
CA THR A 233 -4.09 9.38 20.94
C THR A 233 -3.83 7.92 20.62
N ASP A 234 -2.88 7.32 21.35
CA ASP A 234 -2.54 5.90 21.23
C ASP A 234 -2.13 5.49 19.79
N GLY A 235 -1.30 6.31 19.13
CA GLY A 235 -0.83 6.02 17.77
C GLY A 235 -1.94 6.02 16.73
N GLY A 236 -2.91 6.93 16.88
CA GLY A 236 -4.05 7.07 15.97
C GLY A 236 -5.06 5.92 16.05
N VAL A 237 -5.33 5.39 17.25
CA VAL A 237 -6.18 4.20 17.43
C VAL A 237 -7.60 4.36 16.86
N GLY A 238 -8.16 5.57 16.87
CA GLY A 238 -9.46 5.88 16.26
C GLY A 238 -9.43 6.10 14.75
N ASN A 239 -8.25 6.17 14.12
CA ASN A 239 -8.15 6.40 12.68
C ASN A 239 -8.61 5.13 11.94
N THR A 240 -9.52 5.31 10.98
CA THR A 240 -10.04 4.23 10.14
C THR A 240 -9.83 4.56 8.67
N LEU A 241 -9.75 3.53 7.83
CA LEU A 241 -9.66 3.70 6.38
C LEU A 241 -10.89 4.40 5.81
N SER A 242 -12.08 4.02 6.28
CA SER A 242 -13.32 4.69 5.87
C SER A 242 -13.41 6.13 6.39
N GLY A 243 -12.79 6.43 7.53
CA GLY A 243 -12.69 7.77 8.09
C GLY A 243 -11.93 8.76 7.18
N LEU A 244 -11.01 8.28 6.33
CA LEU A 244 -10.30 9.13 5.38
C LEU A 244 -11.24 9.88 4.42
N ALA A 245 -12.41 9.31 4.13
CA ALA A 245 -13.40 9.94 3.27
C ALA A 245 -13.97 11.26 3.86
N SER A 246 -13.81 11.47 5.17
CA SER A 246 -14.26 12.67 5.88
C SER A 246 -13.18 13.75 5.99
N LEU A 247 -11.97 13.50 5.47
CA LEU A 247 -10.89 14.48 5.51
C LEU A 247 -11.08 15.57 4.46
N PRO A 248 -10.74 16.85 4.76
CA PRO A 248 -10.99 17.97 3.87
C PRO A 248 -10.43 17.81 2.45
N SER A 249 -9.22 17.28 2.31
CA SER A 249 -8.60 17.08 0.99
C SER A 249 -9.32 16.01 0.17
N PHE A 250 -9.80 14.95 0.82
CA PHE A 250 -10.59 13.92 0.16
C PHE A 250 -11.99 14.44 -0.23
N MET A 251 -12.72 15.07 0.70
CA MET A 251 -14.04 15.66 0.41
C MET A 251 -13.97 16.73 -0.69
N ASN A 252 -12.85 17.47 -0.76
CA ASN A 252 -12.61 18.44 -1.81
C ASN A 252 -12.03 17.80 -3.08
N HIS A 253 -11.88 16.48 -3.19
CA HIS A 253 -11.36 15.82 -4.38
C HIS A 253 -10.02 16.42 -4.85
N SER A 254 -9.20 16.94 -3.93
CA SER A 254 -7.93 17.58 -4.26
C SER A 254 -6.80 16.55 -4.42
N VAL A 255 -7.02 15.34 -3.95
CA VAL A 255 -6.03 14.25 -3.86
C VAL A 255 -6.43 13.08 -4.77
N PRO A 256 -5.48 12.23 -5.20
CA PRO A 256 -5.80 11.00 -5.91
C PRO A 256 -6.60 10.06 -5.00
N TYR A 257 -7.50 9.27 -5.59
CA TYR A 257 -8.24 8.24 -4.88
C TYR A 257 -7.27 7.14 -4.39
N PRO A 258 -7.12 6.94 -3.07
CA PRO A 258 -6.12 6.04 -2.51
C PRO A 258 -6.61 4.59 -2.58
N ILE A 259 -5.72 3.70 -3.03
CA ILE A 259 -5.93 2.25 -3.01
C ILE A 259 -4.69 1.62 -2.39
N ILE A 260 -4.89 0.73 -1.41
CA ILE A 260 -3.81 -0.15 -0.95
C ILE A 260 -4.19 -1.59 -1.26
N THR A 261 -3.19 -2.47 -1.41
CA THR A 261 -3.45 -3.88 -1.77
C THR A 261 -2.71 -4.87 -0.89
N SER A 262 -3.31 -6.05 -0.73
CA SER A 262 -2.73 -7.23 -0.08
C SER A 262 -3.06 -8.47 -0.91
N ILE A 263 -2.50 -9.62 -0.54
CA ILE A 263 -2.89 -10.91 -1.13
C ILE A 263 -3.55 -11.83 -0.10
N GLY A 264 -4.41 -12.72 -0.58
CA GLY A 264 -4.92 -13.86 0.15
C GLY A 264 -3.91 -15.01 0.16
N VAL A 265 -3.71 -15.61 1.33
CA VAL A 265 -2.87 -16.79 1.53
C VAL A 265 -3.65 -17.85 2.31
N ALA A 266 -3.36 -19.13 2.06
CA ALA A 266 -3.97 -20.20 2.85
C ALA A 266 -3.50 -20.09 4.32
N PRO A 267 -4.39 -20.31 5.30
CA PRO A 267 -4.03 -20.28 6.72
C PRO A 267 -2.85 -21.22 7.02
N GLY A 268 -1.84 -20.72 7.73
CA GLY A 268 -0.65 -21.51 8.09
C GLY A 268 0.31 -21.83 6.94
N SER A 269 0.04 -21.36 5.70
CA SER A 269 0.96 -21.58 4.58
C SER A 269 2.24 -20.76 4.73
N CYS A 270 3.37 -21.46 4.79
CA CYS A 270 4.71 -20.88 4.70
C CYS A 270 5.24 -20.81 3.25
N GLN A 271 4.40 -21.06 2.24
CA GLN A 271 4.83 -21.12 0.85
C GLN A 271 5.40 -19.77 0.37
N PHE A 272 6.60 -19.78 -0.20
CA PHE A 272 7.23 -18.62 -0.83
C PHE A 272 7.92 -19.03 -2.15
N PRO A 273 7.65 -18.33 -3.27
CA PRO A 273 6.62 -17.31 -3.42
C PRO A 273 5.21 -17.90 -3.27
N ALA A 274 4.25 -17.07 -2.87
CA ALA A 274 2.85 -17.41 -2.88
C ALA A 274 2.40 -17.76 -4.32
N PRO A 275 1.46 -18.70 -4.50
CA PRO A 275 0.99 -19.07 -5.83
C PRO A 275 0.48 -17.87 -6.63
N LEU A 276 0.63 -17.91 -7.96
CA LEU A 276 -0.01 -16.91 -8.85
C LEU A 276 -1.54 -16.88 -8.72
N SER A 277 -2.15 -17.95 -8.18
CA SER A 277 -3.58 -18.02 -7.87
C SER A 277 -3.96 -17.32 -6.55
N SER A 278 -3.00 -16.74 -5.82
CA SER A 278 -3.28 -15.92 -4.65
C SER A 278 -4.05 -14.67 -5.08
N MET A 279 -5.22 -14.49 -4.48
CA MET A 279 -6.13 -13.40 -4.81
C MET A 279 -5.61 -12.07 -4.29
N THR A 280 -5.66 -11.03 -5.11
CA THR A 280 -5.37 -9.65 -4.74
C THR A 280 -6.61 -9.02 -4.13
N TYR A 281 -6.45 -8.45 -2.94
CA TYR A 281 -7.48 -7.67 -2.26
C TYR A 281 -7.14 -6.19 -2.31
N GLU A 282 -8.13 -5.38 -2.64
CA GLU A 282 -8.06 -3.92 -2.64
C GLU A 282 -8.72 -3.38 -1.38
N TYR A 283 -8.13 -2.35 -0.80
CA TYR A 283 -8.73 -1.55 0.25
C TYR A 283 -8.86 -0.11 -0.22
N THR A 284 -10.06 0.43 -0.05
CA THR A 284 -10.39 1.82 -0.32
C THR A 284 -11.21 2.37 0.85
N ALA A 285 -11.38 3.69 0.93
CA ALA A 285 -12.22 4.30 1.96
C ALA A 285 -13.69 3.81 1.91
N TYR A 286 -14.12 3.31 0.76
CA TYR A 286 -15.49 2.89 0.52
C TYR A 286 -15.66 1.38 0.59
N GLU A 287 -14.73 0.63 0.03
CA GLU A 287 -14.86 -0.81 -0.12
C GLU A 287 -13.54 -1.58 0.03
N PHE A 288 -13.70 -2.82 0.50
CA PHE A 288 -12.67 -3.84 0.55
C PHE A 288 -13.14 -5.06 -0.23
N GLY A 289 -12.28 -5.68 -1.03
CA GLY A 289 -12.68 -6.85 -1.79
C GLY A 289 -11.68 -7.26 -2.85
N SER A 290 -12.10 -8.16 -3.72
CA SER A 290 -11.25 -8.69 -4.80
C SER A 290 -12.05 -8.81 -6.10
N TRP A 291 -11.34 -8.54 -7.19
CA TRP A 291 -11.83 -8.75 -8.55
C TRP A 291 -11.57 -10.18 -9.05
N ASP A 292 -10.79 -10.97 -8.32
CA ASP A 292 -10.34 -12.26 -8.80
C ASP A 292 -11.46 -13.31 -8.76
N SER A 293 -11.43 -14.18 -9.77
CA SER A 293 -12.42 -15.25 -9.94
C SER A 293 -12.53 -16.08 -8.68
N GLY A 294 -13.75 -16.20 -8.16
CA GLY A 294 -14.05 -16.94 -6.92
C GLY A 294 -14.12 -16.10 -5.65
N ILE A 295 -13.79 -14.80 -5.70
CA ILE A 295 -14.29 -13.80 -4.74
C ILE A 295 -15.33 -12.92 -5.43
N GLU A 296 -14.92 -12.21 -6.48
CA GLU A 296 -15.72 -11.31 -7.31
C GLU A 296 -16.75 -10.48 -6.50
N ALA A 297 -16.30 -9.94 -5.36
CA ALA A 297 -17.15 -9.27 -4.41
C ALA A 297 -16.38 -8.20 -3.62
N PHE A 298 -17.12 -7.16 -3.26
CA PHE A 298 -16.67 -6.06 -2.43
C PHE A 298 -17.63 -5.85 -1.27
N VAL A 299 -17.08 -5.57 -0.09
CA VAL A 299 -17.81 -5.21 1.11
C VAL A 299 -17.55 -3.75 1.45
N ASN A 300 -18.54 -3.08 2.03
CA ASN A 300 -18.38 -1.73 2.57
C ASN A 300 -17.30 -1.72 3.67
N THR A 301 -16.26 -0.89 3.48
CA THR A 301 -15.10 -0.79 4.38
C THR A 301 -15.49 -0.43 5.81
N THR A 302 -16.45 0.47 6.00
CA THR A 302 -16.92 0.89 7.33
C THR A 302 -17.43 -0.30 8.15
N TYR A 303 -17.96 -1.32 7.49
CA TYR A 303 -18.57 -2.49 8.13
C TYR A 303 -17.70 -3.75 8.09
N LEU A 304 -16.38 -3.59 7.90
CA LEU A 304 -15.45 -4.71 7.95
C LEU A 304 -15.53 -5.49 9.27
N GLY A 305 -15.33 -6.80 9.18
CA GLY A 305 -15.47 -7.71 10.32
C GLY A 305 -16.91 -8.00 10.75
N THR A 306 -17.91 -7.53 9.99
CA THR A 306 -19.31 -7.96 10.19
C THR A 306 -19.45 -9.43 9.79
N ASN A 307 -20.14 -10.22 10.63
CA ASN A 307 -20.50 -11.58 10.26
C ASN A 307 -21.70 -11.52 9.30
N ILE A 308 -21.47 -11.87 8.04
CA ILE A 308 -22.48 -11.83 6.98
C ILE A 308 -22.77 -13.26 6.53
N VAL A 309 -24.05 -13.62 6.43
CA VAL A 309 -24.56 -14.89 5.88
C VAL A 309 -25.49 -14.55 4.71
N GLU A 310 -25.28 -15.15 3.53
CA GLU A 310 -26.12 -14.95 2.33
C GLU A 310 -26.32 -13.45 1.99
N THR A 311 -25.23 -12.66 2.05
CA THR A 311 -25.18 -11.19 1.83
C THR A 311 -25.83 -10.32 2.91
N ARG A 312 -26.39 -10.92 3.98
CA ARG A 312 -27.04 -10.19 5.08
C ARG A 312 -26.28 -10.31 6.40
N PRO A 313 -26.19 -9.22 7.18
CA PRO A 313 -25.58 -9.28 8.51
C PRO A 313 -26.40 -10.17 9.44
N VAL A 314 -25.72 -11.06 10.18
CA VAL A 314 -26.36 -11.92 11.18
C VAL A 314 -26.87 -11.06 12.34
N GLY A 315 -28.14 -11.23 12.70
CA GLY A 315 -28.74 -10.51 13.85
C GLY A 315 -28.99 -9.01 13.63
N ASN A 316 -28.82 -8.48 12.41
CA ASN A 316 -28.91 -7.05 12.10
C ASN A 316 -27.89 -6.16 12.86
N GLU A 317 -26.80 -6.76 13.33
CA GLU A 317 -25.68 -6.09 13.98
C GLU A 317 -24.46 -6.08 13.07
N CYS A 318 -23.91 -4.89 12.87
CA CYS A 318 -22.75 -4.64 12.04
C CYS A 318 -21.56 -4.30 12.92
N THR A 319 -20.37 -4.54 12.41
CA THR A 319 -19.11 -4.17 13.06
C THR A 319 -18.67 -2.81 12.56
N GLN A 320 -18.17 -1.92 13.41
CA GLN A 320 -17.45 -0.70 13.01
C GLN A 320 -16.09 -0.62 13.71
N GLY A 321 -15.12 0.02 13.06
CA GLY A 321 -13.76 0.20 13.57
C GLY A 321 -12.80 -0.96 13.30
N PHE A 322 -13.25 -2.04 12.64
CA PHE A 322 -12.34 -3.10 12.20
C PHE A 322 -11.38 -2.62 11.11
N ASP A 323 -11.81 -1.65 10.31
CA ASP A 323 -11.01 -0.96 9.30
C ASP A 323 -10.03 0.07 9.90
N ASN A 324 -9.59 -0.15 11.15
CA ASN A 324 -8.53 0.63 11.78
C ASN A 324 -7.35 0.79 10.81
N LEU A 325 -6.88 2.02 10.67
CA LEU A 325 -5.90 2.38 9.65
C LEU A 325 -4.57 1.63 9.83
N GLY A 326 -4.17 1.39 11.09
CA GLY A 326 -3.02 0.56 11.44
C GLY A 326 -3.18 -0.89 11.00
N PHE A 327 -4.36 -1.48 11.27
CA PHE A 327 -4.68 -2.86 10.86
C PHE A 327 -4.63 -3.04 9.35
N VAL A 328 -5.36 -2.22 8.58
CA VAL A 328 -5.38 -2.35 7.12
C VAL A 328 -4.00 -2.07 6.52
N THR A 329 -3.26 -1.06 7.00
CA THR A 329 -1.91 -0.75 6.52
C THR A 329 -0.95 -1.90 6.81
N GLY A 330 -0.96 -2.42 8.04
CA GLY A 330 -0.12 -3.54 8.47
C GLY A 330 -0.41 -4.83 7.70
N SER A 331 -1.66 -5.08 7.30
CA SER A 331 -2.03 -6.25 6.50
C SER A 331 -1.40 -6.26 5.10
N THR A 332 -1.09 -5.08 4.54
CA THR A 332 -0.41 -4.94 3.24
C THR A 332 1.11 -5.10 3.32
N SER A 333 1.67 -5.11 4.53
CA SER A 333 3.12 -5.05 4.78
C SER A 333 3.62 -6.13 5.74
N ASN A 334 2.78 -7.11 6.04
CA ASN A 334 3.06 -8.08 7.07
C ASN A 334 4.21 -9.02 6.66
N VAL A 335 5.42 -8.67 7.07
CA VAL A 335 6.63 -9.44 6.77
C VAL A 335 6.82 -10.65 7.68
N LEU A 336 5.93 -10.90 8.66
CA LEU A 336 6.14 -11.87 9.74
C LEU A 336 6.33 -13.32 9.29
N LEU A 337 5.80 -13.72 8.13
CA LEU A 337 6.10 -15.04 7.57
C LEU A 337 7.58 -15.21 7.14
N ILE A 338 8.48 -14.23 7.35
CA ILE A 338 9.93 -14.43 7.19
C ILE A 338 10.46 -15.50 8.15
N VAL A 339 9.77 -15.70 9.27
CA VAL A 339 10.06 -16.76 10.25
C VAL A 339 10.04 -18.14 9.61
N CYS A 340 9.23 -18.36 8.58
CA CYS A 340 9.20 -19.61 7.82
C CYS A 340 10.50 -19.90 7.04
N SER A 341 11.35 -18.88 6.81
CA SER A 341 12.54 -18.96 5.97
C SER A 341 13.86 -18.97 6.75
N VAL A 342 13.81 -18.84 8.08
CA VAL A 342 14.99 -18.89 8.96
C VAL A 342 15.08 -20.26 9.63
N SER A 343 16.20 -20.96 9.43
CA SER A 343 16.56 -22.15 10.21
C SER A 343 16.91 -21.72 11.64
N LEU A 344 15.97 -21.86 12.55
CA LEU A 344 16.16 -21.46 13.95
C LEU A 344 17.00 -22.51 14.71
N PRO A 345 17.86 -22.09 15.67
CA PRO A 345 18.67 -23.02 16.45
C PRO A 345 17.80 -24.03 17.21
N THR A 346 18.07 -25.31 17.06
CA THR A 346 17.40 -26.39 17.78
C THR A 346 17.75 -26.35 19.27
N GLY A 347 16.76 -26.10 20.14
CA GLY A 347 16.96 -26.22 21.60
C GLY A 347 16.10 -25.33 22.50
N SER A 348 15.39 -24.33 21.98
CA SER A 348 14.47 -23.50 22.78
C SER A 348 13.04 -24.01 22.69
N THR A 349 12.48 -24.39 23.84
CA THR A 349 11.08 -24.83 24.02
C THR A 349 10.04 -23.76 23.65
N GLU A 350 10.45 -22.50 23.57
CA GLU A 350 9.65 -21.38 23.06
C GLU A 350 9.44 -21.45 21.54
N ILE A 351 10.24 -22.21 20.79
CA ILE A 351 10.25 -22.16 19.32
C ILE A 351 9.39 -23.25 18.66
N THR A 352 9.27 -24.44 19.24
CA THR A 352 8.34 -25.49 18.77
C THR A 352 6.86 -25.09 18.87
N THR A 353 6.57 -23.97 19.52
CA THR A 353 5.23 -23.41 19.72
C THR A 353 4.93 -22.25 18.75
N MET A 354 5.94 -21.69 18.06
CA MET A 354 5.76 -20.73 16.95
C MET A 354 5.03 -21.34 15.74
N GLU A 355 5.19 -22.66 15.51
CA GLU A 355 4.52 -23.39 14.43
C GLU A 355 2.98 -23.34 14.53
N ASN A 356 2.42 -23.05 15.72
CA ASN A 356 0.96 -22.95 15.95
C ASN A 356 0.43 -21.50 15.96
N THR A 357 1.24 -20.49 15.66
CA THR A 357 0.79 -19.07 15.63
C THR A 357 0.33 -18.67 14.23
N THR A 358 -0.84 -18.05 14.12
CA THR A 358 -1.24 -17.39 12.87
C THR A 358 -0.43 -16.10 12.68
N LEU A 359 0.48 -16.11 11.69
CA LEU A 359 1.41 -15.02 11.37
C LEU A 359 0.88 -14.03 10.32
N VAL A 360 -0.34 -14.24 9.84
CA VAL A 360 -1.01 -13.48 8.79
C VAL A 360 -2.13 -12.64 9.38
N SER A 361 -2.52 -11.54 8.73
CA SER A 361 -3.66 -10.74 9.17
C SER A 361 -4.95 -11.53 8.98
N SER A 362 -5.78 -11.61 10.00
CA SER A 362 -7.05 -12.33 9.93
C SER A 362 -8.24 -11.36 9.90
N LEU A 363 -9.05 -11.47 8.85
CA LEU A 363 -10.37 -10.86 8.76
C LEU A 363 -11.43 -11.94 8.93
N PRO A 364 -12.48 -11.75 9.76
CA PRO A 364 -13.65 -12.62 9.71
C PRO A 364 -14.15 -12.74 8.28
N LEU A 365 -14.26 -13.96 7.75
CA LEU A 365 -14.70 -14.16 6.38
C LEU A 365 -16.19 -13.82 6.31
N LEU A 366 -16.54 -13.08 5.27
CA LEU A 366 -17.90 -12.84 4.86
C LEU A 366 -18.46 -14.17 4.34
N ARG A 367 -19.38 -14.83 5.05
CA ARG A 367 -20.08 -16.01 4.50
C ARG A 367 -21.13 -15.56 3.50
N GLY A 368 -20.71 -15.21 2.29
CA GLY A 368 -21.64 -15.05 1.16
C GLY A 368 -21.59 -16.25 0.24
N ASP A 369 -22.70 -16.56 -0.43
CA ASP A 369 -22.75 -17.53 -1.54
C ASP A 369 -21.89 -17.11 -2.76
N MET A 370 -21.27 -15.93 -2.67
CA MET A 370 -20.44 -15.32 -3.71
C MET A 370 -18.98 -15.79 -3.68
N PHE A 371 -18.53 -16.40 -2.58
CA PHE A 371 -17.16 -16.89 -2.42
C PHE A 371 -17.07 -18.35 -2.87
N SER A 372 -16.79 -18.58 -4.16
CA SER A 372 -16.68 -19.94 -4.72
C SER A 372 -15.25 -20.48 -4.78
N SER A 373 -14.24 -19.65 -4.47
CA SER A 373 -12.84 -20.07 -4.52
C SER A 373 -12.51 -21.08 -3.42
N PRO A 374 -11.76 -22.16 -3.75
CA PRO A 374 -11.30 -23.14 -2.77
C PRO A 374 -10.43 -22.52 -1.66
N LEU A 375 -9.84 -21.34 -1.86
CA LEU A 375 -9.05 -20.64 -0.84
C LEU A 375 -9.89 -19.99 0.27
N VAL A 376 -11.20 -19.81 0.05
CA VAL A 376 -12.09 -19.10 1.00
C VAL A 376 -13.41 -19.83 1.26
N VAL A 377 -13.90 -20.68 0.36
CA VAL A 377 -15.24 -21.29 0.42
C VAL A 377 -15.47 -22.13 1.70
N ASN A 378 -14.42 -22.77 2.21
CA ASN A 378 -14.48 -23.57 3.44
C ASN A 378 -13.89 -22.86 4.66
N GLU A 379 -13.40 -21.63 4.49
CA GLU A 379 -12.73 -20.89 5.54
C GLU A 379 -13.72 -20.05 6.35
N THR A 380 -13.44 -19.88 7.64
CA THR A 380 -14.20 -18.93 8.49
C THR A 380 -13.55 -17.57 8.58
N GLN A 381 -12.32 -17.45 8.08
CA GLN A 381 -11.49 -16.26 8.15
C GLN A 381 -10.67 -16.11 6.86
N LEU A 382 -10.51 -14.87 6.42
CA LEU A 382 -9.61 -14.51 5.34
C LEU A 382 -8.24 -14.20 5.93
N SER A 383 -7.22 -14.91 5.44
CA SER A 383 -5.82 -14.72 5.80
C SER A 383 -5.12 -13.83 4.77
N LEU A 384 -4.67 -12.65 5.18
CA LEU A 384 -4.09 -11.62 4.34
C LEU A 384 -2.63 -11.35 4.62
N ASN A 385 -1.91 -11.02 3.55
CA ASN A 385 -0.47 -10.83 3.60
C ASN A 385 0.07 -9.82 2.58
N ASP A 386 1.33 -9.44 2.74
CA ASP A 386 2.06 -8.56 1.83
C ASP A 386 2.12 -9.13 0.41
N GLY A 387 1.77 -8.31 -0.59
CA GLY A 387 1.81 -8.69 -2.01
C GLY A 387 3.20 -9.07 -2.53
N GLY A 388 4.27 -8.58 -1.90
CA GLY A 388 5.65 -8.99 -2.18
C GLY A 388 5.88 -10.50 -1.96
N ARG A 389 4.99 -11.20 -1.27
CA ARG A 389 5.02 -12.66 -1.16
C ARG A 389 4.76 -13.39 -2.46
N ALA A 390 4.01 -12.79 -3.39
CA ALA A 390 3.72 -13.36 -4.70
C ALA A 390 4.71 -12.85 -5.78
N ASP A 391 5.89 -12.38 -5.37
CA ASP A 391 6.86 -11.62 -6.19
C ASP A 391 6.26 -10.35 -6.86
N ASN A 392 5.05 -9.96 -6.45
CA ASN A 392 4.33 -8.80 -6.95
C ASN A 392 4.35 -7.68 -5.92
N GLU A 393 5.44 -6.91 -5.88
CA GLU A 393 5.55 -5.72 -5.04
C GLU A 393 4.87 -4.49 -5.67
N LEU A 394 3.98 -4.65 -6.66
CA LEU A 394 3.31 -3.54 -7.36
C LEU A 394 1.79 -3.58 -7.23
N ALA A 395 1.23 -2.46 -6.76
CA ALA A 395 -0.21 -2.23 -6.78
C ALA A 395 -0.71 -1.74 -8.16
N LEU A 396 -0.18 -2.32 -9.24
CA LEU A 396 -0.58 -1.98 -10.62
C LEU A 396 -1.83 -2.74 -11.06
N TYR A 397 -2.09 -3.93 -10.52
CA TYR A 397 -3.26 -4.75 -10.86
C TYR A 397 -4.60 -3.98 -10.77
N PRO A 398 -4.87 -3.16 -9.73
CA PRO A 398 -6.04 -2.30 -9.68
C PRO A 398 -6.23 -1.37 -10.89
N MET A 399 -5.14 -0.90 -11.49
CA MET A 399 -5.16 0.08 -12.59
C MET A 399 -5.35 -0.56 -13.96
N LEU A 400 -5.25 -1.89 -14.03
CA LEU A 400 -5.50 -2.68 -15.24
C LEU A 400 -6.99 -3.02 -15.41
N ARG A 401 -7.83 -2.68 -14.42
CA ARG A 401 -9.28 -2.85 -14.48
C ARG A 401 -9.88 -1.94 -15.55
N PRO A 402 -10.58 -2.47 -16.57
CA PRO A 402 -11.23 -1.64 -17.59
C PRO A 402 -12.17 -0.59 -16.99
N GLU A 403 -12.80 -0.91 -15.86
CA GLU A 403 -13.77 -0.06 -15.18
C GLU A 403 -13.17 1.24 -14.61
N ARG A 404 -11.84 1.29 -14.37
CA ARG A 404 -11.14 2.50 -13.90
C ARG A 404 -10.58 3.37 -15.02
N ASP A 405 -10.58 2.84 -16.24
CA ASP A 405 -10.17 3.51 -17.47
C ASP A 405 -8.88 4.36 -17.36
N ILE A 406 -7.79 3.74 -16.88
CA ILE A 406 -6.49 4.40 -16.76
C ILE A 406 -5.72 4.30 -18.07
N ASP A 407 -5.11 5.41 -18.47
CA ASP A 407 -4.34 5.54 -19.71
C ASP A 407 -2.82 5.45 -19.47
N VAL A 408 -2.34 6.02 -18.36
CA VAL A 408 -0.91 6.16 -18.09
C VAL A 408 -0.59 5.97 -16.61
N SER A 409 0.47 5.21 -16.32
CA SER A 409 0.93 4.96 -14.94
C SER A 409 2.44 5.11 -14.77
N PRO A 410 2.92 6.21 -14.16
CA PRO A 410 4.24 6.28 -13.56
C PRO A 410 4.38 5.25 -12.44
N THR A 411 5.36 4.37 -12.58
CA THR A 411 5.50 3.17 -11.75
C THR A 411 6.97 2.98 -11.34
N PRO A 412 7.44 3.66 -10.25
CA PRO A 412 8.73 3.38 -9.65
C PRO A 412 8.80 1.95 -9.10
N ASN A 413 9.73 1.14 -9.60
CA ASN A 413 9.86 -0.26 -9.22
C ASN A 413 11.25 -0.82 -9.50
N ARG A 414 11.58 -1.99 -8.93
CA ARG A 414 12.78 -2.74 -9.29
C ARG A 414 12.52 -3.91 -10.25
N TYR A 415 11.76 -4.92 -9.84
CA TYR A 415 11.65 -6.19 -10.59
C TYR A 415 10.25 -6.81 -10.66
N SER A 416 9.22 -6.21 -10.07
CA SER A 416 7.90 -6.86 -9.91
C SER A 416 6.98 -6.74 -11.13
N LEU A 417 7.35 -5.95 -12.13
CA LEU A 417 6.51 -5.72 -13.30
C LEU A 417 6.20 -7.01 -14.09
N THR A 418 7.15 -7.94 -14.18
CA THR A 418 6.94 -9.26 -14.81
C THR A 418 5.96 -10.14 -14.01
N ALA A 419 5.97 -10.05 -12.67
CA ALA A 419 5.00 -10.77 -11.85
C ALA A 419 3.58 -10.24 -12.07
N THR A 420 3.40 -8.91 -12.06
CA THR A 420 2.11 -8.29 -12.38
C THR A 420 1.64 -8.66 -13.80
N TYR A 421 2.56 -8.72 -14.78
CA TYR A 421 2.24 -9.13 -16.15
C TYR A 421 1.66 -10.54 -16.18
N ASN A 422 2.31 -11.51 -15.53
CA ASN A 422 1.82 -12.89 -15.47
C ASN A 422 0.45 -12.99 -14.76
N MET A 423 0.24 -12.24 -13.68
CA MET A 423 -1.06 -12.17 -12.99
C MET A 423 -2.16 -11.60 -13.89
N SER A 424 -1.84 -10.56 -14.67
CA SER A 424 -2.79 -9.95 -15.60
C SER A 424 -3.22 -10.92 -16.70
N LEU A 425 -2.30 -11.74 -17.23
CA LEU A 425 -2.58 -12.77 -18.21
C LEU A 425 -3.47 -13.88 -17.62
N ALA A 426 -3.15 -14.34 -16.41
CA ALA A 426 -3.96 -15.34 -15.71
C ALA A 426 -5.40 -14.86 -15.45
N SER A 427 -5.59 -13.55 -15.34
CA SER A 427 -6.87 -12.89 -15.08
C SER A 427 -7.53 -12.32 -16.33
N ASN A 428 -6.99 -12.62 -17.52
CA ASN A 428 -7.48 -12.13 -18.83
C ASN A 428 -7.65 -10.59 -18.90
N LEU A 429 -6.79 -9.83 -18.22
CA LEU A 429 -6.80 -8.37 -18.27
C LEU A 429 -6.16 -7.87 -19.55
N THR A 430 -6.92 -7.14 -20.36
CA THR A 430 -6.50 -6.69 -21.70
C THR A 430 -5.71 -5.37 -21.69
N LYS A 431 -5.78 -4.58 -20.61
CA LYS A 431 -5.06 -3.31 -20.52
C LYS A 431 -3.57 -3.45 -20.22
N MET A 432 -3.08 -4.63 -19.85
CA MET A 432 -1.65 -4.80 -19.55
C MET A 432 -0.83 -4.81 -20.85
N PRO A 433 0.17 -3.93 -21.02
CA PRO A 433 1.05 -3.99 -22.19
C PRO A 433 2.00 -5.18 -22.11
N TYR A 434 2.63 -5.52 -23.22
CA TYR A 434 3.70 -6.52 -23.23
C TYR A 434 4.86 -6.12 -22.30
N ILE A 435 5.20 -7.00 -21.37
CA ILE A 435 6.38 -6.89 -20.50
C ILE A 435 7.33 -8.04 -20.80
N PRO A 436 8.63 -7.77 -21.07
CA PRO A 436 9.58 -8.82 -21.36
C PRO A 436 9.94 -9.64 -20.11
N LEU A 437 10.66 -10.73 -20.32
CA LEU A 437 11.19 -11.56 -19.24
C LEU A 437 12.23 -10.79 -18.43
N LEU A 438 12.36 -11.12 -17.13
CA LEU A 438 13.36 -10.52 -16.24
C LEU A 438 14.79 -10.61 -16.77
N SER A 439 15.13 -11.66 -17.52
CA SER A 439 16.45 -11.79 -18.16
C SER A 439 16.74 -10.65 -19.12
N THR A 440 15.72 -10.15 -19.83
CA THR A 440 15.85 -9.02 -20.76
C THR A 440 16.14 -7.71 -20.04
N PHE A 441 15.56 -7.51 -18.84
CA PHE A 441 15.87 -6.33 -18.02
C PHE A 441 17.36 -6.25 -17.66
N ALA A 442 17.98 -7.40 -17.42
CA ALA A 442 19.40 -7.49 -17.11
C ALA A 442 20.28 -7.31 -18.36
N THR A 443 19.94 -7.96 -19.48
CA THR A 443 20.74 -7.87 -20.72
C THR A 443 20.73 -6.47 -21.31
N ASP A 444 19.61 -5.76 -21.21
CA ASP A 444 19.40 -4.47 -21.87
C ASP A 444 19.73 -3.29 -20.95
N ASN A 445 20.38 -3.55 -19.81
CA ASN A 445 20.74 -2.59 -18.75
C ASN A 445 19.55 -1.70 -18.32
N MET A 446 18.33 -2.25 -18.38
CA MET A 446 17.10 -1.50 -18.11
C MET A 446 17.01 -1.10 -16.62
N SER A 447 17.74 -1.77 -15.72
CA SER A 447 17.78 -1.42 -14.29
C SER A 447 18.31 -0.02 -13.96
N MET A 448 18.85 0.72 -14.94
CA MET A 448 19.41 2.06 -14.76
C MET A 448 18.68 3.17 -15.54
N GLN A 449 17.77 2.80 -16.45
CA GLN A 449 17.10 3.76 -17.33
C GLN A 449 15.59 3.51 -17.35
N THR A 450 14.82 4.59 -17.22
CA THR A 450 13.36 4.54 -17.40
C THR A 450 12.99 3.96 -18.77
N LYS A 451 11.87 3.24 -18.82
CA LYS A 451 11.28 2.73 -20.07
C LYS A 451 9.78 2.96 -20.10
N PHE A 452 9.25 3.19 -21.29
CA PHE A 452 7.81 3.30 -21.55
C PHE A 452 7.33 2.01 -22.20
N PHE A 453 6.50 1.25 -21.49
CA PHE A 453 5.84 0.06 -22.02
C PHE A 453 4.45 0.41 -22.56
N GLY A 454 4.01 -0.33 -23.58
CA GLY A 454 2.73 -0.08 -24.24
C GLY A 454 2.74 1.07 -25.23
N CYS A 455 3.90 1.61 -25.62
CA CYS A 455 3.98 2.76 -26.52
C CYS A 455 3.15 2.58 -27.81
N ASP A 456 3.24 1.40 -28.42
CA ASP A 456 2.64 1.11 -29.73
C ASP A 456 1.44 0.12 -29.59
N GLU A 457 0.86 0.04 -28.39
CA GLU A 457 -0.28 -0.82 -28.03
C GLU A 457 -1.49 0.07 -27.65
N PRO A 458 -2.39 0.43 -28.59
CA PRO A 458 -3.38 1.50 -28.38
C PRO A 458 -4.34 1.23 -27.23
N ASP A 459 -4.72 -0.03 -27.01
CA ASP A 459 -5.71 -0.42 -25.99
C ASP A 459 -5.09 -0.69 -24.60
N ALA A 460 -3.76 -0.74 -24.52
CA ALA A 460 -3.04 -0.99 -23.26
C ALA A 460 -2.78 0.31 -22.49
N ILE A 461 -2.57 0.22 -21.18
CA ILE A 461 -2.03 1.33 -20.39
C ILE A 461 -0.58 1.62 -20.81
N THR A 462 -0.19 2.90 -20.85
CA THR A 462 1.22 3.29 -20.96
C THR A 462 1.87 3.22 -19.58
N ILE A 463 2.78 2.26 -19.36
CA ILE A 463 3.52 2.15 -18.10
C ILE A 463 4.83 2.89 -18.24
N ILE A 464 4.99 3.97 -17.46
CA ILE A 464 6.27 4.68 -17.34
C ILE A 464 7.02 4.02 -16.19
N TRP A 465 7.80 2.99 -16.51
CA TRP A 465 8.53 2.20 -15.53
C TRP A 465 9.84 2.91 -15.15
N ILE A 466 9.97 3.25 -13.88
CA ILE A 466 11.10 4.03 -13.36
C ILE A 466 11.91 3.15 -12.42
N PRO A 467 13.14 2.75 -12.79
CA PRO A 467 13.95 1.88 -11.94
C PRO A 467 14.36 2.57 -10.63
N LEU A 468 14.46 1.79 -9.54
CA LEU A 468 15.01 2.25 -8.26
C LEU A 468 16.54 2.45 -8.33
N VAL A 469 16.97 3.56 -8.95
CA VAL A 469 18.39 3.94 -9.12
C VAL A 469 18.88 4.79 -7.94
N SER A 470 20.13 4.56 -7.51
CA SER A 470 20.80 5.38 -6.49
C SER A 470 21.52 6.57 -7.13
N TRP A 471 20.89 7.74 -7.09
CA TRP A 471 21.40 9.00 -7.64
C TRP A 471 22.24 9.83 -6.65
N VAL A 472 21.98 9.71 -5.35
CA VAL A 472 22.69 10.53 -4.35
C VAL A 472 24.13 10.07 -4.15
N SER A 473 24.33 8.76 -3.98
CA SER A 473 25.66 8.14 -3.95
C SER A 473 25.56 6.65 -4.29
N PRO A 474 26.66 6.00 -4.70
CA PRO A 474 26.66 4.56 -4.95
C PRO A 474 26.09 3.80 -3.74
N ASN A 475 25.11 2.93 -3.99
CA ASN A 475 24.45 2.08 -2.99
C ASN A 475 23.76 2.80 -1.82
N CYS A 476 23.58 4.14 -1.85
CA CYS A 476 22.93 4.89 -0.75
C CYS A 476 21.58 4.32 -0.35
N CYS A 477 20.89 3.76 -1.34
CA CYS A 477 19.46 3.62 -1.34
C CYS A 477 19.06 2.16 -1.61
N ASN A 478 20.03 1.24 -1.53
CA ASN A 478 19.84 -0.21 -1.62
C ASN A 478 19.89 -0.85 -0.23
N LEU A 479 18.94 -0.46 0.63
CA LEU A 479 18.79 -0.98 1.99
C LEU A 479 17.91 -2.22 2.02
N SER A 480 17.97 -3.02 3.10
CA SER A 480 17.11 -4.20 3.22
C SER A 480 15.65 -3.79 3.44
N THR A 481 14.71 -4.58 2.92
CA THR A 481 13.28 -4.41 3.25
C THR A 481 13.01 -4.68 4.74
N PHE A 482 13.88 -5.45 5.40
CA PHE A 482 13.81 -5.78 6.82
C PHE A 482 14.58 -4.81 7.72
N ASP A 483 15.18 -3.76 7.15
CA ASP A 483 15.72 -2.65 7.92
C ASP A 483 14.54 -1.80 8.38
N LEU A 484 14.10 -2.05 9.61
CA LEU A 484 12.96 -1.38 10.24
C LEU A 484 13.39 -0.14 11.03
N GLU A 485 14.68 0.21 10.96
CA GLU A 485 15.25 1.39 11.59
C GLU A 485 16.21 2.10 10.62
N HIS A 486 15.94 3.37 10.35
CA HIS A 486 16.83 4.27 9.61
C HIS A 486 17.10 5.53 10.43
N SER A 487 18.34 6.01 10.41
CA SER A 487 18.65 7.34 10.97
C SER A 487 17.99 8.45 10.14
N TYR A 488 17.75 9.61 10.76
CA TYR A 488 17.24 10.81 10.08
C TYR A 488 17.98 11.12 8.78
N LYS A 489 19.32 11.09 8.81
CA LYS A 489 20.16 11.33 7.64
C LYS A 489 19.92 10.30 6.53
N THR A 490 19.68 9.04 6.89
CA THR A 490 19.39 7.97 5.93
C THR A 490 18.02 8.19 5.29
N THR A 491 17.01 8.50 6.10
CA THR A 491 15.67 8.82 5.60
C THR A 491 15.67 10.04 4.68
N ASP A 492 16.34 11.13 5.05
CA ASP A 492 16.49 12.31 4.19
C ASP A 492 17.24 11.99 2.89
N THR A 493 18.23 11.10 2.94
CA THR A 493 18.95 10.62 1.75
C THR A 493 18.03 9.83 0.83
N LEU A 494 17.18 8.96 1.37
CA LEU A 494 16.21 8.18 0.61
C LEU A 494 15.13 9.08 -0.01
N ILE A 495 14.59 10.05 0.74
CA ILE A 495 13.63 11.04 0.23
C ILE A 495 14.28 11.83 -0.91
N ARG A 496 15.49 12.36 -0.71
CA ARG A 496 16.21 13.06 -1.77
C ARG A 496 16.42 12.17 -3.00
N ASN A 497 16.77 10.90 -2.82
CA ASN A 497 16.94 9.96 -3.93
C ASN A 497 15.63 9.73 -4.68
N GLY A 498 14.51 9.59 -3.98
CA GLY A 498 13.18 9.49 -4.57
C GLY A 498 12.84 10.67 -5.49
N GLY A 499 13.14 11.89 -5.05
CA GLY A 499 12.96 13.08 -5.88
C GLY A 499 13.86 13.09 -7.12
N LEU A 500 15.09 12.59 -6.99
CA LEU A 500 15.99 12.40 -8.14
C LEU A 500 15.49 11.31 -9.09
N MET A 501 14.85 10.24 -8.60
CA MET A 501 14.22 9.26 -9.48
C MET A 501 13.07 9.87 -10.29
N ALA A 502 12.20 10.64 -9.66
CA ALA A 502 11.09 11.34 -10.33
C ALA A 502 11.56 12.32 -11.41
N THR A 503 12.77 12.83 -11.28
CA THR A 503 13.40 13.83 -12.17
C THR A 503 14.48 13.24 -13.07
N GLN A 504 14.68 11.92 -13.06
CA GLN A 504 15.76 11.22 -13.78
C GLN A 504 17.16 11.84 -13.52
N GLY A 505 17.49 12.08 -12.26
CA GLY A 505 18.76 12.68 -11.85
C GLY A 505 18.84 14.19 -12.09
N GLY A 506 17.71 14.85 -12.39
CA GLY A 506 17.67 16.26 -12.77
C GLY A 506 17.87 16.50 -14.27
N ASP A 507 17.61 15.49 -15.11
CA ASP A 507 17.63 15.61 -16.57
C ASP A 507 16.64 16.69 -17.01
N ALA A 508 17.14 17.73 -17.70
CA ALA A 508 16.35 18.89 -18.11
C ALA A 508 15.34 18.55 -19.23
N GLU A 509 15.58 17.49 -20.01
CA GLU A 509 14.70 17.03 -21.09
C GLU A 509 13.61 16.10 -20.58
N TRP A 510 13.84 15.46 -19.43
CA TRP A 510 12.93 14.46 -18.86
C TRP A 510 11.48 14.95 -18.70
N PRO A 511 11.19 16.17 -18.20
CA PRO A 511 9.82 16.65 -18.08
C PRO A 511 9.06 16.67 -19.41
N VAL A 512 9.74 17.03 -20.51
CA VAL A 512 9.15 17.00 -21.86
C VAL A 512 8.91 15.56 -22.30
N CYS A 513 9.88 14.66 -22.10
CA CYS A 513 9.71 13.25 -22.44
C CYS A 513 8.60 12.56 -21.64
N LEU A 514 8.42 12.95 -20.38
CA LEU A 514 7.32 12.51 -19.54
C LEU A 514 5.98 13.00 -20.09
N ALA A 515 5.89 14.27 -20.52
CA ALA A 515 4.70 14.82 -21.17
C ALA A 515 4.39 14.10 -22.50
N CYS A 516 5.41 13.78 -23.28
CA CYS A 516 5.27 13.00 -24.52
C CYS A 516 4.72 11.60 -24.25
N ALA A 517 5.22 10.91 -23.22
CA ALA A 517 4.69 9.60 -22.82
C ALA A 517 3.21 9.68 -22.41
N ILE A 518 2.86 10.71 -21.64
CA ILE A 518 1.48 10.94 -21.19
C ILE A 518 0.55 11.18 -22.38
N MET A 519 0.96 12.01 -23.34
CA MET A 519 0.10 12.43 -24.45
C MET A 519 0.14 11.50 -25.66
N LYS A 520 1.05 10.51 -25.71
CA LYS A 520 1.31 9.67 -26.89
C LYS A 520 0.03 9.09 -27.49
N LYS A 521 -0.84 8.52 -26.67
CA LYS A 521 -2.10 7.88 -27.11
C LYS A 521 -3.28 8.83 -27.13
N ALA A 522 -3.29 9.83 -26.25
CA ALA A 522 -4.38 10.78 -26.13
C ALA A 522 -4.46 11.77 -27.31
N SER A 523 -3.31 12.10 -27.91
CA SER A 523 -3.25 13.02 -29.04
C SER A 523 -2.04 12.75 -29.96
N PRO A 524 -1.96 11.56 -30.60
CA PRO A 524 -0.79 11.14 -31.38
C PRO A 524 -0.45 12.08 -32.54
N GLU A 525 -1.45 12.77 -33.11
CA GLU A 525 -1.27 13.68 -34.25
C GLU A 525 -0.78 15.08 -33.85
N ASN A 526 -0.87 15.45 -32.56
CA ASN A 526 -0.54 16.80 -32.08
C ASN A 526 0.49 16.73 -30.93
N LEU A 527 1.64 16.14 -31.22
CA LEU A 527 2.78 16.08 -30.32
C LEU A 527 3.90 17.03 -30.77
N PRO A 528 4.62 17.70 -29.85
CA PRO A 528 5.82 18.44 -30.18
C PRO A 528 6.88 17.54 -30.86
N GLY A 529 7.68 18.12 -31.77
CA GLY A 529 8.75 17.38 -32.46
C GLY A 529 9.77 16.71 -31.52
N ALA A 530 10.01 17.29 -30.34
CA ALA A 530 10.86 16.72 -29.29
C ALA A 530 10.39 15.33 -28.80
N CYS A 531 9.11 14.99 -28.99
CA CYS A 531 8.58 13.69 -28.58
C CYS A 531 9.16 12.52 -29.36
N GLU A 532 9.60 12.73 -30.60
CA GLU A 532 10.18 11.67 -31.42
C GLU A 532 11.48 11.12 -30.78
N GLU A 533 12.38 12.00 -30.37
CA GLU A 533 13.62 11.63 -29.67
C GLU A 533 13.33 10.94 -28.32
N CYS A 534 12.33 11.44 -27.58
CA CYS A 534 11.87 10.81 -26.35
C CYS A 534 11.37 9.38 -26.58
N PHE A 535 10.60 9.13 -27.63
CA PHE A 535 10.10 7.78 -27.94
C PHE A 535 11.21 6.86 -28.41
N GLN A 536 12.19 7.35 -29.16
CA GLN A 536 13.36 6.57 -29.54
C GLN A 536 14.19 6.15 -28.31
N ARG A 537 14.34 7.05 -27.33
CA ARG A 537 15.12 6.81 -26.11
C ARG A 537 14.41 5.89 -25.11
N TYR A 538 13.11 6.08 -24.91
CA TYR A 538 12.39 5.50 -23.77
C TYR A 538 11.39 4.42 -24.14
N CYS A 539 10.79 4.41 -25.34
CA CYS A 539 9.82 3.36 -25.68
C CYS A 539 10.50 1.99 -25.78
N TYR A 540 9.99 1.04 -25.01
CA TYR A 540 10.36 -0.35 -25.15
C TYR A 540 9.63 -0.96 -26.35
N ARG A 541 10.37 -1.62 -27.25
CA ARG A 541 9.83 -2.35 -28.40
C ARG A 541 10.42 -3.75 -28.44
N ASN A 542 9.56 -4.75 -28.59
CA ASN A 542 9.99 -6.14 -28.64
C ASN A 542 10.87 -6.38 -29.87
N GLY A 543 12.09 -6.89 -29.68
CA GLY A 543 13.00 -7.25 -30.78
C GLY A 543 13.93 -6.15 -31.29
N THR A 544 13.89 -4.92 -30.77
CA THR A 544 14.96 -3.93 -31.02
C THR A 544 16.05 -4.08 -29.96
N ALA A 545 16.91 -5.09 -30.13
CA ALA A 545 18.22 -5.07 -29.50
C ALA A 545 18.92 -3.79 -29.99
N THR A 546 19.20 -2.85 -29.10
CA THR A 546 20.00 -1.67 -29.45
C THR A 546 21.39 -2.14 -29.86
N SER A 547 21.64 -2.11 -31.17
CA SER A 547 22.98 -2.11 -31.73
C SER A 547 23.66 -0.78 -31.38
N THR A 548 24.44 -0.76 -30.30
CA THR A 548 25.61 0.12 -30.12
C THR A 548 26.59 -0.54 -29.18
#